data_AF-A0A0K2JFM3-F1
#
_entry.id   AF-A0A0K2JFM3-F1
#
_cell.length_a   1.000
_cell.length_b   1.000
_cell.length_c   1.000
_cell.angle_alpha   90.00
_cell.angle_beta   90.00
_cell.angle_gamma   90.00
#
_symmetry.space_group_name_H-M   'P 1'
#
loop_
_entity.id
_entity.type
_entity.pdbx_description
1 polymer ?
#
loop_
_entity_poly.entity_id
_entity_poly.type
_entity_poly.pdbx_seq_one_letter_code
_entity_poly.pdbx_strand_id
1 'polypeptide(L)'
;MFKWNPRVHFYLRLGALIILSLFLLLDLIMAIYYPQPKFAHLGYSERISNYYSFFTTQTNYIVALYFFLYLFESKFKNTKPHYVIQLAVTTYITITMLVFWVGIVGQKNQAAQYRPYHWVATVILHLVMPVIMITSYVLTAGDHYYHYEEHHKKYLWLIMLYMVAYLIIILIRGTYRHLDGKDPRILFPYFFLNYFKLGGDFMVATALVVICVVSVSLQYFYIFINNLLYFRYYRNKNVKIVSIQYVMKTNKFTIIGFIIGIIVLVFNIIIDIIVLDRAIIYDNFFPQQSSNIESMIRYDFIEYYNIDSRVLIAFICIAIFALIGFIFCFIFALKGKIGARLAGALLMITLMFFTWIWIIGPVFCLTVGLILFNGREKITEITLVEAHNLRWLKKAAKAQKKVKK
;
A
#
# COMPACT_ATOMS: atom_id res chain seq x y z
N MET A 1 -17.10 -22.75 -18.70
CA MET A 1 -17.48 -21.34 -18.46
C MET A 1 -18.93 -21.18 -18.89
N PHE A 2 -19.84 -20.87 -17.96
CA PHE A 2 -21.23 -20.55 -18.31
C PHE A 2 -21.25 -19.31 -19.21
N LYS A 3 -21.80 -19.43 -20.43
CA LYS A 3 -22.01 -18.30 -21.33
C LYS A 3 -23.34 -17.65 -20.98
N TRP A 4 -23.30 -16.60 -20.18
CA TRP A 4 -24.48 -15.79 -19.90
C TRP A 4 -24.86 -14.97 -21.13
N ASN A 5 -26.16 -14.70 -21.30
CA ASN A 5 -26.62 -13.75 -22.31
C ASN A 5 -26.00 -12.36 -22.01
N PRO A 6 -25.26 -11.73 -22.96
CA PRO A 6 -24.60 -10.44 -22.73
C PRO A 6 -25.55 -9.33 -22.28
N ARG A 7 -26.83 -9.36 -22.71
CA ARG A 7 -27.85 -8.40 -22.27
C ARG A 7 -28.21 -8.60 -20.80
N VAL A 8 -28.47 -9.84 -20.39
CA VAL A 8 -28.78 -10.19 -18.99
C VAL A 8 -27.62 -9.80 -18.07
N HIS A 9 -26.39 -10.10 -18.48
CA HIS A 9 -25.20 -9.75 -17.72
C HIS A 9 -25.00 -8.23 -17.56
N PHE A 10 -25.28 -7.44 -18.61
CA PHE A 10 -25.27 -5.99 -18.51
C PHE A 10 -26.31 -5.47 -17.50
N TYR A 11 -27.57 -5.92 -17.59
CA TYR A 11 -28.63 -5.46 -16.69
C TYR A 11 -28.41 -5.89 -15.24
N LEU A 12 -27.84 -7.06 -14.99
CA LEU A 12 -27.44 -7.49 -13.65
C LEU A 12 -26.35 -6.60 -13.06
N ARG A 13 -25.32 -6.28 -13.84
CA ARG A 13 -24.27 -5.33 -13.41
C ARG A 13 -24.83 -3.93 -13.15
N LEU A 14 -25.74 -3.47 -14.02
CA LEU A 14 -26.42 -2.19 -13.84
C LEU A 14 -27.27 -2.18 -12.56
N GLY A 15 -28.06 -3.22 -12.32
CA GLY A 15 -28.89 -3.36 -11.12
C GLY A 15 -28.03 -3.38 -9.85
N ALA A 16 -26.94 -4.16 -9.83
CA ALA A 16 -26.01 -4.18 -8.71
C ALA A 16 -25.38 -2.79 -8.44
N LEU A 17 -25.05 -2.05 -9.50
CA LEU A 17 -24.47 -0.72 -9.41
C LEU A 17 -25.47 0.34 -8.92
N ILE A 18 -26.74 0.23 -9.32
CA ILE A 18 -27.82 1.05 -8.78
C ILE A 18 -27.99 0.77 -7.28
N ILE A 19 -28.03 -0.50 -6.87
CA ILE A 19 -28.12 -0.88 -5.45
C ILE A 19 -26.95 -0.30 -4.66
N LEU A 20 -25.72 -0.42 -5.19
CA LEU A 20 -24.53 0.14 -4.56
C LEU A 20 -24.62 1.67 -4.41
N SER A 21 -25.09 2.36 -5.45
CA SER A 21 -25.24 3.81 -5.45
C SER A 21 -26.31 4.27 -4.46
N LEU A 22 -27.44 3.57 -4.39
CA LEU A 22 -28.49 3.81 -3.41
C LEU A 22 -28.01 3.53 -1.99
N PHE A 23 -27.18 2.51 -1.79
CA PHE A 23 -26.54 2.27 -0.50
C PHE A 23 -25.64 3.44 -0.08
N LEU A 24 -24.79 3.96 -0.97
CA LEU A 24 -23.93 5.13 -0.66
C LEU A 24 -24.75 6.40 -0.38
N LEU A 25 -25.86 6.59 -1.10
CA LEU A 25 -26.78 7.69 -0.85
C LEU A 25 -27.49 7.55 0.50
N LEU A 26 -27.98 6.35 0.80
CA LEU A 26 -28.59 6.06 2.11
C LEU A 26 -27.57 6.26 3.22
N ASP A 27 -26.32 5.85 3.04
CA ASP A 27 -25.28 6.03 4.03
C ASP A 27 -24.97 7.50 4.31
N LEU A 28 -24.92 8.34 3.27
CA LEU A 28 -24.84 9.79 3.42
C LEU A 28 -26.04 10.35 4.20
N ILE A 29 -27.28 9.95 3.85
CA ILE A 29 -28.49 10.39 4.54
C ILE A 29 -28.43 9.99 6.02
N MET A 30 -28.04 8.75 6.31
CA MET A 30 -27.91 8.26 7.67
C MET A 30 -26.80 8.98 8.44
N ALA A 31 -25.66 9.31 7.81
CA ALA A 31 -24.62 10.12 8.43
C ALA A 31 -25.07 11.56 8.76
N ILE A 32 -26.02 12.10 8.00
CA ILE A 32 -26.60 13.44 8.25
C ILE A 32 -27.65 13.40 9.37
N TYR A 33 -28.64 12.51 9.28
CA TYR A 33 -29.80 12.50 10.19
C TYR A 33 -29.61 11.63 11.44
N TYR A 34 -28.82 10.56 11.33
CA TYR A 34 -28.55 9.61 12.40
C TYR A 34 -27.04 9.38 12.59
N PRO A 35 -26.25 10.46 12.82
CA PRO A 35 -24.80 10.36 12.91
C PRO A 35 -24.34 9.45 14.06
N GLN A 36 -23.09 9.00 13.99
CA GLN A 36 -22.42 8.38 15.13
C GLN A 36 -22.44 9.32 16.35
N PRO A 37 -22.51 8.80 17.60
CA PRO A 37 -22.65 9.63 18.80
C PRO A 37 -21.62 10.77 18.91
N LYS A 38 -20.37 10.52 18.50
CA LYS A 38 -19.29 11.53 18.50
C LYS A 38 -19.52 12.71 17.55
N PHE A 39 -20.43 12.58 16.57
CA PHE A 39 -20.76 13.61 15.59
C PHE A 39 -22.18 14.17 15.77
N ALA A 40 -22.93 13.72 16.78
CA ALA A 40 -24.33 14.11 16.99
C ALA A 40 -24.52 15.60 17.29
N HIS A 41 -23.50 16.27 17.83
CA HIS A 41 -23.54 17.69 18.15
C HIS A 41 -23.23 18.60 16.94
N LEU A 42 -22.74 18.04 15.82
CA LEU A 42 -22.41 18.82 14.63
C LEU A 42 -23.68 19.31 13.92
N GLY A 43 -23.62 20.50 13.30
CA GLY A 43 -24.66 20.95 12.38
C GLY A 43 -24.71 20.10 11.11
N TYR A 44 -25.83 20.14 10.35
CA TYR A 44 -26.01 19.30 9.16
C TYR A 44 -24.91 19.51 8.09
N SER A 45 -24.54 20.76 7.82
CA SER A 45 -23.45 21.09 6.88
C SER A 45 -22.10 20.54 7.35
N GLU A 46 -21.81 20.62 8.66
CA GLU A 46 -20.60 20.04 9.24
C GLU A 46 -20.60 18.52 9.19
N ARG A 47 -21.75 17.85 9.35
CA ARG A 47 -21.87 16.39 9.20
C ARG A 47 -21.55 15.96 7.77
N ILE A 48 -22.01 16.70 6.75
CA ILE A 48 -21.67 16.45 5.34
C ILE A 48 -20.17 16.63 5.12
N SER A 49 -19.61 17.76 5.57
CA SER A 49 -18.16 18.02 5.47
C SER A 49 -17.35 16.92 6.16
N ASN A 50 -17.81 16.45 7.33
CA ASN A 50 -17.16 15.39 8.08
C ASN A 50 -17.27 14.04 7.37
N TYR A 51 -18.43 13.70 6.81
CA TYR A 51 -18.65 12.47 6.05
C TYR A 51 -17.69 12.35 4.86
N TYR A 52 -17.57 13.40 4.06
CA TYR A 52 -16.64 13.44 2.92
C TYR A 52 -15.18 13.64 3.31
N SER A 53 -14.87 13.97 4.57
CA SER A 53 -13.48 14.10 5.03
C SER A 53 -12.76 12.75 5.15
N PHE A 54 -13.47 11.63 5.16
CA PHE A 54 -12.85 10.30 5.24
C PHE A 54 -12.40 9.80 3.86
N PHE A 55 -11.13 9.40 3.75
CA PHE A 55 -10.58 8.72 2.57
C PHE A 55 -11.41 7.49 2.18
N THR A 56 -11.88 6.71 3.17
CA THR A 56 -12.78 5.57 2.95
C THR A 56 -14.03 5.96 2.17
N THR A 57 -14.71 7.03 2.59
CA THR A 57 -15.93 7.51 1.94
C THR A 57 -15.61 7.86 0.49
N GLN A 58 -14.62 8.72 0.27
CA GLN A 58 -14.27 9.17 -1.08
C GLN A 58 -13.88 8.00 -2.00
N THR A 59 -13.10 7.04 -1.50
CA THR A 59 -12.68 5.88 -2.29
C THR A 59 -13.83 4.92 -2.64
N ASN A 60 -14.83 4.77 -1.79
CA ASN A 60 -16.04 4.01 -2.13
C ASN A 60 -16.85 4.69 -3.26
N TYR A 61 -16.98 6.02 -3.24
CA TYR A 61 -17.58 6.75 -4.37
C TYR A 61 -16.76 6.61 -5.65
N ILE A 62 -15.42 6.64 -5.56
CA ILE A 62 -14.52 6.38 -6.70
C ILE A 62 -14.72 4.97 -7.26
N VAL A 63 -14.90 3.95 -6.41
CA VAL A 63 -15.22 2.58 -6.84
C VAL A 63 -16.56 2.51 -7.58
N ALA A 64 -17.60 3.15 -7.05
CA ALA A 64 -18.90 3.21 -7.71
C ALA A 64 -18.77 3.90 -9.09
N LEU A 65 -18.09 5.05 -9.16
CA LEU A 65 -17.81 5.75 -10.41
C LEU A 65 -17.02 4.88 -11.40
N TYR A 66 -15.99 4.17 -10.92
CA TYR A 66 -15.22 3.24 -11.74
C TYR A 66 -16.11 2.15 -12.33
N PHE A 67 -17.02 1.56 -11.55
CA PHE A 67 -17.95 0.56 -12.07
C PHE A 67 -18.94 1.13 -13.09
N PHE A 68 -19.38 2.39 -12.94
CA PHE A 68 -20.16 3.07 -13.98
C PHE A 68 -19.36 3.21 -15.27
N LEU A 69 -18.13 3.73 -15.19
CA LEU A 69 -17.24 3.87 -16.35
C LEU A 69 -17.00 2.51 -17.01
N TYR A 70 -16.69 1.49 -16.22
CA TYR A 70 -16.46 0.13 -16.71
C TYR A 70 -17.69 -0.43 -17.43
N LEU A 71 -18.88 -0.31 -16.84
CA LEU A 71 -20.11 -0.83 -17.40
C LEU A 71 -20.46 -0.15 -18.72
N PHE A 72 -20.36 1.18 -18.79
CA PHE A 72 -20.74 1.94 -19.97
C PHE A 72 -19.71 1.88 -21.09
N GLU A 73 -18.41 1.91 -20.79
CA GLU A 73 -17.37 1.68 -21.80
C GLU A 73 -17.47 0.28 -22.40
N SER A 74 -17.71 -0.73 -21.56
CA SER A 74 -17.90 -2.11 -22.02
C SER A 74 -19.13 -2.24 -22.92
N LYS A 75 -20.21 -1.51 -22.62
CA LYS A 75 -21.46 -1.59 -23.38
C LYS A 75 -21.43 -0.80 -24.69
N PHE A 76 -20.94 0.44 -24.66
CA PHE A 76 -21.08 1.39 -25.77
C PHE A 76 -19.83 1.48 -26.65
N LYS A 77 -18.64 1.28 -26.07
CA LYS A 77 -17.37 1.37 -26.79
C LYS A 77 -16.74 0.01 -27.04
N ASN A 78 -17.25 -1.05 -26.39
CA ASN A 78 -16.61 -2.36 -26.34
C ASN A 78 -15.16 -2.27 -25.84
N THR A 79 -14.89 -1.30 -24.96
CA THR A 79 -13.59 -1.07 -24.32
C THR A 79 -13.73 -1.23 -22.81
N LYS A 80 -12.61 -1.17 -22.10
CA LYS A 80 -12.58 -1.09 -20.64
C LYS A 80 -11.77 0.13 -20.21
N PRO A 81 -12.02 0.66 -19.00
CA PRO A 81 -11.23 1.75 -18.45
C PRO A 81 -9.74 1.43 -18.49
N HIS A 82 -8.93 2.46 -18.66
CA HIS A 82 -7.48 2.32 -18.73
C HIS A 82 -6.94 1.60 -17.49
N TYR A 83 -5.98 0.68 -17.69
CA TYR A 83 -5.45 -0.17 -16.63
C TYR A 83 -4.91 0.62 -15.42
N VAL A 84 -4.31 1.78 -15.66
CA VAL A 84 -3.79 2.65 -14.58
C VAL A 84 -4.93 3.14 -13.67
N ILE A 85 -6.11 3.45 -14.23
CA ILE A 85 -7.28 3.85 -13.43
C ILE A 85 -7.72 2.67 -12.57
N GLN A 86 -7.85 1.49 -13.18
CA GLN A 86 -8.18 0.27 -12.47
C GLN A 86 -7.19 -0.05 -11.33
N LEU A 87 -5.88 0.10 -11.59
CA LEU A 87 -4.82 -0.09 -10.61
C LEU A 87 -4.93 0.92 -9.45
N ALA A 88 -5.17 2.20 -9.76
CA ALA A 88 -5.34 3.26 -8.77
C ALA A 88 -6.52 2.98 -7.83
N VAL A 89 -7.71 2.72 -8.41
CA VAL A 89 -8.93 2.45 -7.66
C VAL A 89 -8.79 1.22 -6.78
N THR A 90 -8.19 0.14 -7.31
CA THR A 90 -7.95 -1.09 -6.54
C THR A 90 -6.95 -0.85 -5.41
N THR A 91 -5.91 -0.07 -5.65
CA THR A 91 -4.93 0.30 -4.62
C THR A 91 -5.62 1.07 -3.49
N TYR A 92 -6.34 2.15 -3.81
CA TYR A 92 -6.98 3.00 -2.80
C TYR A 92 -8.00 2.23 -1.95
N ILE A 93 -8.86 1.43 -2.58
CA ILE A 93 -9.89 0.70 -1.83
C ILE A 93 -9.29 -0.41 -0.96
N THR A 94 -8.14 -0.96 -1.36
CA THR A 94 -7.40 -1.94 -0.54
C THR A 94 -6.75 -1.27 0.66
N ILE A 95 -6.19 -0.06 0.49
CA ILE A 95 -5.70 0.75 1.61
C ILE A 95 -6.85 1.03 2.58
N THR A 96 -8.01 1.44 2.07
CA THR A 96 -9.22 1.65 2.87
C THR A 96 -9.58 0.44 3.73
N MET A 97 -9.58 -0.76 3.15
CA MET A 97 -9.81 -2.02 3.87
C MET A 97 -8.75 -2.26 4.95
N LEU A 98 -7.46 -2.13 4.61
CA LEU A 98 -6.36 -2.37 5.54
C LEU A 98 -6.34 -1.38 6.71
N VAL A 99 -6.44 -0.08 6.42
CA VAL A 99 -6.43 0.98 7.46
C VAL A 99 -7.57 0.78 8.43
N PHE A 100 -8.76 0.39 7.97
CA PHE A 100 -9.88 0.18 8.86
C PHE A 100 -9.73 -1.08 9.71
N TRP A 101 -9.55 -2.25 9.09
CA TRP A 101 -9.55 -3.52 9.82
C TRP A 101 -8.31 -3.74 10.67
N VAL A 102 -7.16 -3.22 10.23
CA VAL A 102 -5.90 -3.34 10.98
C VAL A 102 -5.69 -2.15 11.91
N GLY A 103 -6.00 -0.93 11.46
CA GLY A 103 -5.67 0.29 12.19
C GLY A 103 -6.77 0.83 13.11
N ILE A 104 -8.04 0.81 12.67
CA ILE A 104 -9.14 1.50 13.38
C ILE A 104 -9.91 0.56 14.30
N VAL A 105 -10.28 -0.64 13.82
CA VAL A 105 -11.10 -1.60 14.59
C VAL A 105 -10.39 -2.05 15.87
N GLY A 106 -9.06 -2.12 15.86
CA GLY A 106 -8.26 -2.50 17.03
C GLY A 106 -8.23 -1.45 18.16
N GLN A 107 -8.80 -0.26 17.97
CA GLN A 107 -8.81 0.77 18.99
C GLN A 107 -9.83 0.47 20.09
N LYS A 108 -9.40 0.60 21.35
CA LYS A 108 -10.27 0.46 22.53
C LYS A 108 -11.49 1.37 22.39
N ASN A 109 -12.67 0.82 22.66
CA ASN A 109 -13.97 1.50 22.65
C ASN A 109 -14.48 1.98 21.28
N GLN A 110 -13.74 1.79 20.17
CA GLN A 110 -14.26 2.15 18.85
C GLN A 110 -15.41 1.24 18.42
N ALA A 111 -15.30 -0.08 18.65
CA ALA A 111 -16.36 -1.03 18.33
C ALA A 111 -17.69 -0.75 19.07
N ALA A 112 -17.60 -0.26 20.32
CA ALA A 112 -18.76 0.02 21.16
C ALA A 112 -19.60 1.22 20.69
N GLN A 113 -19.05 2.11 19.84
CA GLN A 113 -19.76 3.29 19.34
C GLN A 113 -20.72 2.96 18.17
N TYR A 114 -20.66 1.74 17.62
CA TYR A 114 -21.41 1.34 16.44
C TYR A 114 -22.80 0.79 16.82
N ARG A 115 -23.84 1.46 16.34
CA ARG A 115 -25.21 0.93 16.30
C ARG A 115 -25.32 -0.16 15.21
N PRO A 116 -26.35 -1.04 15.22
CA PRO A 116 -26.49 -2.12 14.24
C PRO A 116 -26.36 -1.66 12.78
N TYR A 117 -27.02 -0.55 12.42
CA TYR A 117 -26.89 0.04 11.09
C TYR A 117 -25.44 0.44 10.77
N HIS A 118 -24.75 1.12 11.69
CA HIS A 118 -23.37 1.55 11.47
C HIS A 118 -22.43 0.36 11.31
N TRP A 119 -22.69 -0.77 11.99
CA TRP A 119 -21.95 -2.01 11.76
C TRP A 119 -22.15 -2.54 10.35
N VAL A 120 -23.39 -2.62 9.89
CA VAL A 120 -23.72 -3.07 8.51
C VAL A 120 -23.05 -2.16 7.48
N ALA A 121 -23.20 -0.84 7.64
CA ALA A 121 -22.58 0.13 6.75
C ALA A 121 -21.06 -0.02 6.73
N THR A 122 -20.43 -0.14 7.91
CA THR A 122 -19.00 -0.37 8.04
C THR A 122 -18.54 -1.64 7.31
N VAL A 123 -19.22 -2.76 7.48
CA VAL A 123 -18.87 -4.01 6.79
C VAL A 123 -18.98 -3.85 5.27
N ILE A 124 -20.02 -3.17 4.78
CA ILE A 124 -20.17 -2.94 3.36
C ILE A 124 -19.05 -2.03 2.81
N LEU A 125 -18.81 -0.89 3.49
CA LEU A 125 -17.82 0.14 3.10
C LEU A 125 -16.36 -0.32 3.20
N HIS A 126 -16.03 -1.19 4.15
CA HIS A 126 -14.64 -1.54 4.48
C HIS A 126 -14.29 -2.99 4.18
N LEU A 127 -15.24 -3.84 3.79
CA LEU A 127 -14.98 -5.23 3.44
C LEU A 127 -15.62 -5.62 2.11
N VAL A 128 -16.95 -5.52 2.00
CA VAL A 128 -17.67 -6.02 0.82
C VAL A 128 -17.26 -5.27 -0.45
N MET A 129 -17.30 -3.94 -0.45
CA MET A 129 -16.88 -3.14 -1.61
C MET A 129 -15.41 -3.34 -2.00
N PRO A 130 -14.44 -3.28 -1.07
CA PRO A 130 -13.05 -3.64 -1.37
C PRO A 130 -12.91 -5.04 -1.98
N VAL A 131 -13.55 -6.07 -1.42
CA VAL A 131 -13.47 -7.44 -1.93
C VAL A 131 -14.06 -7.55 -3.34
N ILE A 132 -15.19 -6.88 -3.62
CA ILE A 132 -15.79 -6.84 -4.95
C ILE A 132 -14.82 -6.18 -5.95
N MET A 133 -14.22 -5.05 -5.60
CA MET A 133 -13.27 -4.35 -6.47
C MET A 133 -11.99 -5.16 -6.72
N ILE A 134 -11.41 -5.77 -5.67
CA ILE A 134 -10.23 -6.63 -5.78
C ILE A 134 -10.55 -7.86 -6.65
N THR A 135 -11.71 -8.49 -6.45
CA THR A 135 -12.15 -9.62 -7.27
C THR A 135 -12.33 -9.19 -8.72
N SER A 136 -12.98 -8.04 -8.96
CA SER A 136 -13.12 -7.46 -10.30
C SER A 136 -11.76 -7.21 -10.95
N TYR A 137 -10.78 -6.69 -10.20
CA TYR A 137 -9.40 -6.53 -10.68
C TYR A 137 -8.81 -7.85 -11.13
N VAL A 138 -8.80 -8.87 -10.26
CA VAL A 138 -8.22 -10.18 -10.56
C VAL A 138 -8.87 -10.85 -11.77
N LEU A 139 -10.19 -10.72 -11.92
CA LEU A 139 -10.94 -11.32 -13.04
C LEU A 139 -10.72 -10.63 -14.39
N THR A 140 -10.24 -9.38 -14.40
CA THR A 140 -10.10 -8.56 -15.62
C THR A 140 -8.65 -8.14 -15.90
N ALA A 141 -7.72 -8.55 -15.04
CA ALA A 141 -6.28 -8.41 -15.21
C ALA A 141 -5.71 -9.52 -16.12
N GLY A 142 -4.53 -9.28 -16.67
CA GLY A 142 -3.80 -10.24 -17.51
C GLY A 142 -3.99 -10.08 -19.02
N ASP A 143 -4.69 -9.03 -19.47
CA ASP A 143 -4.90 -8.78 -20.92
C ASP A 143 -3.65 -8.26 -21.63
N HIS A 144 -2.74 -7.61 -20.91
CA HIS A 144 -1.47 -7.13 -21.44
C HIS A 144 -0.39 -7.19 -20.35
N TYR A 145 0.86 -7.33 -20.78
CA TYR A 145 2.00 -7.19 -19.90
C TYR A 145 2.21 -5.71 -19.55
N TYR A 146 2.37 -5.42 -18.27
CA TYR A 146 2.59 -4.07 -17.78
C TYR A 146 4.04 -3.90 -17.30
N HIS A 147 4.77 -2.98 -17.93
CA HIS A 147 6.18 -2.76 -17.66
C HIS A 147 6.39 -1.97 -16.35
N TYR A 148 7.11 -2.56 -15.39
CA TYR A 148 7.47 -1.90 -14.13
C TYR A 148 8.27 -0.59 -14.34
N GLU A 149 9.02 -0.51 -15.45
CA GLU A 149 9.83 0.66 -15.76
C GLU A 149 9.00 1.91 -16.09
N GLU A 150 7.93 1.72 -16.86
CA GLU A 150 7.02 2.81 -17.20
C GLU A 150 6.22 3.24 -15.98
N HIS A 151 5.89 2.28 -15.11
CA HIS A 151 5.12 2.53 -13.90
C HIS A 151 5.81 3.53 -12.98
N HIS A 152 7.05 3.24 -12.54
CA HIS A 152 7.74 4.09 -11.56
C HIS A 152 8.07 5.49 -12.08
N LYS A 153 8.27 5.63 -13.40
CA LYS A 153 8.60 6.93 -14.02
C LYS A 153 7.38 7.84 -14.14
N LYS A 154 6.20 7.28 -14.42
CA LYS A 154 5.01 8.07 -14.79
C LYS A 154 3.84 7.83 -13.85
N TYR A 155 3.41 6.58 -13.74
CA TYR A 155 2.11 6.24 -13.18
C TYR A 155 2.11 6.09 -11.65
N LEU A 156 3.24 5.70 -11.05
CA LEU A 156 3.40 5.61 -9.60
C LEU A 156 3.04 6.94 -8.94
N TRP A 157 3.66 8.02 -9.41
CA TRP A 157 3.43 9.37 -8.88
C TRP A 157 2.03 9.88 -9.18
N LEU A 158 1.47 9.55 -10.35
CA LEU A 158 0.10 9.89 -10.69
C LEU A 158 -0.91 9.25 -9.73
N ILE A 159 -0.71 7.98 -9.36
CA ILE A 159 -1.55 7.30 -8.36
C ILE A 159 -1.32 7.87 -6.96
N MET A 160 -0.09 8.23 -6.60
CA MET A 160 0.19 8.85 -5.30
C MET A 160 -0.40 10.26 -5.16
N LEU A 161 -0.57 10.99 -6.27
CA LEU A 161 -1.04 12.38 -6.26
C LEU A 161 -2.36 12.57 -5.51
N TYR A 162 -3.34 11.70 -5.74
CA TYR A 162 -4.64 11.79 -5.05
C TYR A 162 -4.52 11.65 -3.53
N MET A 163 -3.67 10.73 -3.06
CA MET A 163 -3.45 10.52 -1.63
C MET A 163 -2.74 11.71 -0.98
N VAL A 164 -1.76 12.29 -1.67
CA VAL A 164 -1.07 13.50 -1.23
C VAL A 164 -2.03 14.69 -1.18
N ALA A 165 -2.84 14.88 -2.22
CA ALA A 165 -3.86 15.93 -2.25
C ALA A 165 -4.89 15.78 -1.13
N TYR A 166 -5.37 14.55 -0.89
CA TYR A 166 -6.24 14.23 0.24
C TYR A 166 -5.58 14.62 1.57
N LEU A 167 -4.33 14.20 1.80
CA LEU A 167 -3.62 14.50 3.04
C LEU A 167 -3.51 16.01 3.27
N ILE A 168 -3.09 16.76 2.26
CA ILE A 168 -2.98 18.22 2.33
C ILE A 168 -4.32 18.85 2.70
N ILE A 169 -5.41 18.49 2.00
CA ILE A 169 -6.75 19.04 2.26
C ILE A 169 -7.21 18.73 3.69
N ILE A 170 -6.96 17.51 4.18
CA ILE A 170 -7.38 17.10 5.52
C ILE A 170 -6.55 17.77 6.61
N LEU A 171 -5.24 17.94 6.39
CA LEU A 171 -4.40 18.70 7.32
C LEU A 171 -4.90 20.13 7.41
N ILE A 172 -5.07 20.82 6.28
CA ILE A 172 -5.61 22.18 6.21
C ILE A 172 -6.97 22.28 6.93
N ARG A 173 -7.92 21.39 6.61
CA ARG A 173 -9.24 21.35 7.24
C ARG A 173 -9.14 21.19 8.75
N GLY A 174 -8.31 20.26 9.23
CA GLY A 174 -8.13 20.01 10.66
C GLY A 174 -7.48 21.19 11.39
N THR A 175 -6.50 21.87 10.76
CA THR A 175 -5.91 23.11 11.26
C THR A 175 -6.97 24.19 11.43
N TYR A 176 -7.78 24.46 10.40
CA TYR A 176 -8.83 25.48 10.48
C TYR A 176 -9.86 25.16 11.57
N ARG A 177 -10.29 23.90 11.69
CA ARG A 177 -11.22 23.49 12.77
C ARG A 177 -10.61 23.67 14.15
N HIS A 178 -9.30 23.50 14.30
CA HIS A 178 -8.60 23.75 15.56
C HIS A 178 -8.59 25.24 15.89
N LEU A 179 -8.29 26.09 14.91
CA LEU A 179 -8.32 27.55 15.05
C LEU A 179 -9.74 28.06 15.39
N ASP A 180 -10.77 27.40 14.86
CA ASP A 180 -12.18 27.68 15.18
C ASP A 180 -12.63 27.16 16.57
N GLY A 181 -11.72 26.59 17.36
CA GLY A 181 -12.04 26.05 18.70
C GLY A 181 -12.97 24.83 18.69
N LYS A 182 -13.02 24.08 17.59
CA LYS A 182 -13.86 22.86 17.50
C LYS A 182 -13.31 21.76 18.41
N ASP A 183 -14.19 20.84 18.80
CA ASP A 183 -13.83 19.70 19.66
C ASP A 183 -12.61 18.92 19.10
N PRO A 184 -11.56 18.65 19.90
CA PRO A 184 -10.37 17.92 19.47
C PRO A 184 -10.64 16.55 18.82
N ARG A 185 -11.78 15.93 19.12
CA ARG A 185 -12.19 14.60 18.60
C ARG A 185 -12.68 14.62 17.16
N ILE A 186 -12.99 15.80 16.62
CA ILE A 186 -13.60 16.00 15.30
C ILE A 186 -12.75 16.88 14.36
N LEU A 187 -11.52 17.21 14.78
CA LEU A 187 -10.59 18.00 13.98
C LEU A 187 -10.20 17.24 12.71
N PHE A 188 -9.76 16.00 12.89
CA PHE A 188 -9.28 15.14 11.81
C PHE A 188 -10.15 13.87 11.70
N PRO A 189 -10.33 13.34 10.48
CA PRO A 189 -11.07 12.09 10.27
C PRO A 189 -10.38 10.89 10.92
N TYR A 190 -9.04 10.91 10.99
CA TYR A 190 -8.24 9.84 11.57
C TYR A 190 -7.46 10.36 12.77
N PHE A 191 -7.41 9.56 13.83
CA PHE A 191 -6.70 9.90 15.07
C PHE A 191 -5.21 10.16 14.81
N PHE A 192 -4.60 9.40 13.88
CA PHE A 192 -3.19 9.49 13.52
C PHE A 192 -2.83 10.72 12.69
N LEU A 193 -3.81 11.55 12.32
CA LEU A 193 -3.58 12.84 11.64
C LEU A 193 -3.61 14.02 12.61
N ASN A 194 -3.97 13.79 13.88
CA ASN A 194 -4.10 14.87 14.86
C ASN A 194 -2.75 15.25 15.46
N TYR A 195 -2.04 16.15 14.78
CA TYR A 195 -0.74 16.66 15.22
C TYR A 195 -0.82 17.67 16.38
N PHE A 196 -2.02 18.08 16.82
CA PHE A 196 -2.19 18.92 18.01
C PHE A 196 -2.19 18.13 19.33
N LYS A 197 -2.27 16.80 19.27
CA LYS A 197 -2.09 15.95 20.45
C LYS A 197 -0.61 15.81 20.78
N LEU A 198 -0.30 15.56 22.05
CA LEU A 198 1.06 15.20 22.48
C LEU A 198 1.56 13.98 21.67
N GLY A 199 2.73 14.11 21.03
CA GLY A 199 3.30 13.12 20.11
C GLY A 199 2.54 12.95 18.79
N GLY A 200 1.59 13.84 18.49
CA GLY A 200 0.75 13.77 17.31
C GLY A 200 1.53 13.99 16.01
N ASP A 201 2.51 14.89 16.01
CA ASP A 201 3.45 15.15 14.92
C ASP A 201 4.23 13.90 14.52
N PHE A 202 4.78 13.16 15.49
CA PHE A 202 5.42 11.87 15.27
C PHE A 202 4.43 10.86 14.67
N MET A 203 3.22 10.79 15.22
CA MET A 203 2.17 9.90 14.72
C MET A 203 1.75 10.22 13.27
N VAL A 204 1.66 11.51 12.89
CA VAL A 204 1.41 11.93 11.50
C VAL A 204 2.56 11.49 10.60
N ALA A 205 3.81 11.72 11.02
CA ALA A 205 4.99 11.33 10.25
C ALA A 205 5.03 9.81 10.03
N THR A 206 4.83 9.00 11.09
CA THR A 206 4.75 7.54 10.98
C THR A 206 3.60 7.11 10.07
N ALA A 207 2.41 7.70 10.21
CA ALA A 207 1.25 7.34 9.38
C ALA A 207 1.47 7.66 7.90
N LEU A 208 2.03 8.83 7.57
CA LEU A 208 2.37 9.24 6.21
C LEU A 208 3.23 8.18 5.53
N VAL A 209 4.17 7.63 6.29
CA VAL A 209 5.07 6.62 5.80
C VAL A 209 4.34 5.32 5.58
N VAL A 210 3.72 4.78 6.63
CA VAL A 210 3.05 3.49 6.58
C VAL A 210 2.14 3.47 5.35
N ILE A 211 1.38 4.55 5.16
CA ILE A 211 0.46 4.73 4.04
C ILE A 211 1.21 4.81 2.70
N CYS A 212 2.31 5.57 2.60
CA CYS A 212 3.13 5.67 1.39
C CYS A 212 3.66 4.30 0.99
N VAL A 213 4.24 3.58 1.94
CA VAL A 213 4.80 2.24 1.79
C VAL A 213 3.74 1.27 1.31
N VAL A 214 2.63 1.18 2.05
CA VAL A 214 1.53 0.27 1.72
C VAL A 214 0.98 0.60 0.33
N SER A 215 0.83 1.89 -0.01
CA SER A 215 0.37 2.30 -1.33
C SER A 215 1.30 1.86 -2.45
N VAL A 216 2.60 2.11 -2.32
CA VAL A 216 3.59 1.70 -3.32
C VAL A 216 3.64 0.18 -3.42
N SER A 217 3.70 -0.54 -2.30
CA SER A 217 3.71 -2.00 -2.25
C SER A 217 2.48 -2.60 -2.91
N LEU A 218 1.28 -2.06 -2.66
CA LEU A 218 0.04 -2.54 -3.26
C LEU A 218 0.02 -2.31 -4.78
N GLN A 219 0.49 -1.16 -5.27
CA GLN A 219 0.59 -0.91 -6.71
C GLN A 219 1.47 -1.97 -7.40
N TYR A 220 2.66 -2.24 -6.87
CA TYR A 220 3.55 -3.27 -7.40
C TYR A 220 2.97 -4.69 -7.24
N PHE A 221 2.28 -4.97 -6.14
CA PHE A 221 1.60 -6.24 -5.91
C PHE A 221 0.53 -6.49 -6.99
N TYR A 222 -0.33 -5.51 -7.27
CA TYR A 222 -1.36 -5.65 -8.29
C TYR A 222 -0.76 -5.78 -9.70
N ILE A 223 0.29 -5.02 -10.04
CA ILE A 223 1.04 -5.19 -11.30
C ILE A 223 1.61 -6.61 -11.41
N PHE A 224 2.16 -7.14 -10.32
CA PHE A 224 2.66 -8.51 -10.28
C PHE A 224 1.55 -9.52 -10.57
N ILE A 225 0.38 -9.37 -9.95
CA ILE A 225 -0.80 -10.22 -10.22
C ILE A 225 -1.23 -10.12 -11.69
N ASN A 226 -1.32 -8.91 -12.25
CA ASN A 226 -1.64 -8.72 -13.67
C ASN A 226 -0.66 -9.45 -14.59
N ASN A 227 0.64 -9.27 -14.36
CA ASN A 227 1.68 -9.88 -15.19
C ASN A 227 1.71 -11.40 -15.03
N LEU A 228 1.47 -11.92 -13.82
CA LEU A 228 1.34 -13.35 -13.57
C LEU A 228 0.17 -13.96 -14.37
N LEU A 229 -0.99 -13.31 -14.37
CA LEU A 229 -2.16 -13.74 -15.14
C LEU A 229 -1.92 -13.65 -16.64
N TYR A 230 -1.27 -12.58 -17.12
CA TYR A 230 -0.86 -12.45 -18.52
C TYR A 230 -0.02 -13.65 -18.96
N PHE A 231 1.03 -14.00 -18.21
CA PHE A 231 1.84 -15.17 -18.56
C PHE A 231 1.03 -16.47 -18.55
N ARG A 232 0.10 -16.66 -17.61
CA ARG A 232 -0.76 -17.85 -17.58
C ARG A 232 -1.67 -17.95 -18.81
N TYR A 233 -2.31 -16.85 -19.21
CA TYR A 233 -3.24 -16.85 -20.35
C TYR A 233 -2.54 -17.05 -21.70
N TYR A 234 -1.36 -16.46 -21.88
CA TYR A 234 -0.66 -16.50 -23.17
C TYR A 234 0.34 -17.66 -23.30
N ARG A 235 0.79 -18.28 -22.21
CA ARG A 235 1.64 -19.49 -22.25
C ARG A 235 0.92 -20.71 -22.83
N ASN A 236 -0.40 -20.83 -22.64
CA ASN A 236 -1.19 -21.95 -23.14
C ASN A 236 -1.59 -21.84 -24.63
N LYS A 237 -1.43 -20.68 -25.27
CA LYS A 237 -1.91 -20.45 -26.65
C LYS A 237 -0.91 -20.81 -27.75
N ASN A 238 0.11 -21.64 -27.48
CA ASN A 238 1.22 -21.93 -28.42
C ASN A 238 1.95 -20.70 -28.98
N VAL A 239 1.69 -19.51 -28.44
CA VAL A 239 2.57 -18.36 -28.63
C VAL A 239 3.83 -18.74 -27.87
N LYS A 240 4.92 -19.03 -28.58
CA LYS A 240 6.25 -19.07 -27.97
C LYS A 240 6.52 -17.66 -27.46
N ILE A 241 6.04 -17.37 -26.26
CA ILE A 241 6.63 -16.34 -25.42
C ILE A 241 8.03 -16.88 -25.20
N VAL A 242 8.98 -16.42 -26.01
CA VAL A 242 10.38 -16.52 -25.67
C VAL A 242 10.44 -15.75 -24.37
N SER A 243 10.41 -16.46 -23.25
CA SER A 243 10.76 -15.85 -21.97
C SER A 243 12.16 -15.35 -22.23
N ILE A 244 12.31 -14.04 -22.45
CA ILE A 244 13.62 -13.45 -22.43
C ILE A 244 14.00 -13.53 -20.95
N GLN A 245 14.53 -14.69 -20.57
CA GLN A 245 15.23 -14.87 -19.32
C GLN A 245 16.52 -14.11 -19.54
N TYR A 246 16.44 -12.80 -19.33
CA TYR A 246 17.62 -12.03 -18.99
C TYR A 246 18.13 -12.67 -17.71
N VAL A 247 19.15 -13.51 -17.82
CA VAL A 247 19.95 -13.94 -16.67
C VAL A 247 20.77 -12.72 -16.32
N MET A 248 20.15 -11.79 -15.61
CA MET A 248 20.84 -10.60 -15.16
C MET A 248 21.74 -11.01 -14.00
N LYS A 249 23.03 -10.80 -14.21
CA LYS A 249 24.00 -10.97 -13.14
C LYS A 249 23.86 -9.77 -12.22
N THR A 250 23.47 -10.04 -10.98
CA THR A 250 23.34 -9.03 -9.93
C THR A 250 24.66 -8.27 -9.80
N ASN A 251 24.61 -6.95 -9.89
CA ASN A 251 25.81 -6.13 -9.80
C ASN A 251 26.40 -6.21 -8.38
N LYS A 252 27.73 -6.13 -8.25
CA LYS A 252 28.42 -6.06 -6.95
C LYS A 252 27.83 -4.96 -6.06
N PHE A 253 27.48 -3.79 -6.63
CA PHE A 253 26.84 -2.70 -5.89
C PHE A 253 25.49 -3.10 -5.30
N THR A 254 24.67 -3.85 -6.04
CA THR A 254 23.38 -4.35 -5.55
C THR A 254 23.58 -5.33 -4.40
N ILE A 255 24.57 -6.24 -4.52
CA ILE A 255 24.92 -7.18 -3.44
C ILE A 255 25.36 -6.41 -2.18
N ILE A 256 26.23 -5.41 -2.34
CA ILE A 256 26.67 -4.54 -1.24
C ILE A 256 25.47 -3.84 -0.59
N GLY A 257 24.54 -3.29 -1.39
CA GLY A 257 23.32 -2.67 -0.87
C GLY A 257 22.49 -3.62 -0.01
N PHE A 258 22.30 -4.87 -0.46
CA PHE A 258 21.60 -5.88 0.34
C PHE A 258 22.36 -6.26 1.63
N ILE A 259 23.68 -6.38 1.59
CA ILE A 259 24.47 -6.67 2.80
C ILE A 259 24.32 -5.52 3.81
N ILE A 260 24.47 -4.27 3.37
CA ILE A 260 24.30 -3.10 4.24
C ILE A 260 22.86 -3.05 4.79
N GLY A 261 21.84 -3.31 3.97
CA GLY A 261 20.45 -3.31 4.42
C GLY A 261 20.15 -4.36 5.49
N ILE A 262 20.74 -5.56 5.38
CA ILE A 262 20.63 -6.61 6.41
C ILE A 262 21.28 -6.13 7.71
N ILE A 263 22.48 -5.54 7.64
CA ILE A 263 23.20 -5.00 8.80
C ILE A 263 22.33 -3.94 9.49
N VAL A 264 21.82 -2.96 8.73
CA VAL A 264 20.97 -1.88 9.25
C VAL A 264 19.73 -2.43 9.96
N LEU A 265 19.07 -3.43 9.37
CA LEU A 265 17.90 -4.07 9.96
C LEU A 265 18.20 -4.81 11.26
N VAL A 266 19.30 -5.56 11.31
CA VAL A 266 19.74 -6.25 12.53
C VAL A 266 20.09 -5.25 13.63
N PHE A 267 20.82 -4.18 13.30
CA PHE A 267 21.13 -3.11 14.25
C PHE A 267 19.86 -2.44 14.78
N ASN A 268 18.86 -2.19 13.92
CA ASN A 268 17.60 -1.60 14.36
C ASN A 268 16.88 -2.50 15.38
N ILE A 269 16.77 -3.80 15.09
CA ILE A 269 16.17 -4.77 16.02
C ILE A 269 16.90 -4.79 17.36
N ILE A 270 18.24 -4.78 17.36
CA ILE A 270 19.05 -4.79 18.60
C ILE A 270 18.80 -3.53 19.42
N ILE A 271 18.77 -2.36 18.78
CA ILE A 271 18.53 -1.09 19.46
C ILE A 271 17.13 -1.06 20.05
N ASP A 272 16.12 -1.48 19.29
CA ASP A 272 14.73 -1.51 19.75
C ASP A 272 14.58 -2.42 20.99
N ILE A 273 15.26 -3.56 21.01
CA ILE A 273 15.31 -4.45 22.18
C ILE A 273 15.98 -3.76 23.38
N ILE A 274 17.12 -3.09 23.19
CA ILE A 274 17.82 -2.38 24.27
C ILE A 274 16.93 -1.27 24.85
N VAL A 275 16.23 -0.52 24.01
CA VAL A 275 15.32 0.55 24.44
C VAL A 275 14.11 -0.03 25.18
N LEU A 276 13.54 -1.13 24.68
CA LEU A 276 12.44 -1.84 25.34
C LEU A 276 12.85 -2.37 26.72
N ASP A 277 14.01 -3.02 26.82
CA ASP A 277 14.52 -3.54 28.11
C ASP A 277 14.69 -2.41 29.12
N ARG A 278 15.24 -1.26 28.68
CA ARG A 278 15.35 -0.08 29.55
C ARG A 278 14.00 0.47 29.99
N ALA A 279 13.02 0.53 29.09
CA ALA A 279 11.65 0.95 29.41
C ALA A 279 11.01 0.03 30.46
N ILE A 280 11.13 -1.30 30.26
CA ILE A 280 10.58 -2.31 31.18
C ILE A 280 11.26 -2.27 32.55
N ILE A 281 12.60 -2.14 32.60
CA ILE A 281 13.33 -2.04 33.87
C ILE A 281 12.88 -0.79 34.62
N TYR A 282 12.74 0.34 33.93
CA TYR A 282 12.30 1.58 34.55
C TYR A 282 10.88 1.47 35.15
N ASP A 283 9.92 0.97 34.37
CA ASP A 283 8.53 0.77 34.81
C ASP A 283 8.41 -0.13 36.05
N ASN A 284 9.30 -1.13 36.19
CA ASN A 284 9.25 -2.08 37.29
C ASN A 284 10.03 -1.62 38.55
N PHE A 285 11.13 -0.86 38.39
CA PHE A 285 12.01 -0.50 39.52
C PHE A 285 11.76 0.89 40.10
N PHE A 286 11.18 1.81 39.33
CA PHE A 286 10.89 3.17 39.80
C PHE A 286 9.38 3.50 39.68
N PRO A 287 8.49 2.74 40.36
CA PRO A 287 7.09 3.09 40.41
C PRO A 287 6.90 4.40 41.20
N GLN A 288 6.87 5.51 40.47
CA GLN A 288 6.09 6.72 40.79
C GLN A 288 6.37 7.50 42.10
N GLN A 289 7.53 7.38 42.75
CA GLN A 289 7.70 7.99 44.09
C GLN A 289 8.94 8.87 44.37
N SER A 290 9.42 9.68 43.43
CA SER A 290 10.26 10.83 43.83
C SER A 290 9.96 12.10 43.04
N SER A 291 9.32 13.06 43.72
CA SER A 291 9.10 14.43 43.26
C SER A 291 10.34 15.31 43.38
N ASN A 292 11.55 14.74 43.45
CA ASN A 292 12.78 15.49 43.68
C ASN A 292 13.50 15.79 42.36
N ILE A 293 13.68 17.09 42.14
CA ILE A 293 14.19 17.79 40.97
C ILE A 293 15.58 17.33 40.48
N GLU A 294 16.31 16.49 41.24
CA GLU A 294 17.62 15.96 40.83
C GLU A 294 17.57 14.82 39.79
N SER A 295 16.38 14.32 39.41
CA SER A 295 16.24 13.39 38.27
C SER A 295 16.30 14.09 36.90
N MET A 296 16.32 15.42 36.83
CA MET A 296 16.27 16.19 35.57
C MET A 296 17.51 16.09 34.66
N ILE A 297 18.60 15.46 35.09
CA ILE A 297 19.87 15.41 34.30
C ILE A 297 20.19 13.99 33.83
N ARG A 298 19.41 12.98 34.23
CA ARG A 298 19.61 11.60 33.78
C ARG A 298 18.25 10.96 33.49
N TYR A 299 18.07 10.59 32.23
CA TYR A 299 17.04 9.69 31.68
C TYR A 299 15.82 10.32 30.97
N ASP A 300 16.01 11.48 30.33
CA ASP A 300 14.96 12.15 29.55
C ASP A 300 14.38 11.35 28.36
N PHE A 301 15.07 10.36 27.78
CA PHE A 301 14.64 9.89 26.45
C PHE A 301 13.28 9.17 26.40
N ILE A 302 13.03 8.26 27.35
CA ILE A 302 11.79 7.47 27.37
C ILE A 302 10.65 8.29 27.99
N GLU A 303 10.98 9.10 28.99
CA GLU A 303 10.03 9.95 29.71
C GLU A 303 9.59 11.18 28.89
N TYR A 304 10.52 11.81 28.15
CA TYR A 304 10.24 12.96 27.28
C TYR A 304 9.31 12.62 26.12
N TYR A 305 9.46 11.42 25.53
CA TYR A 305 8.64 10.99 24.41
C TYR A 305 7.45 10.11 24.80
N ASN A 306 7.33 9.69 26.07
CA ASN A 306 6.26 8.81 26.57
C ASN A 306 5.98 7.62 25.63
N ILE A 307 7.04 6.94 25.19
CA ILE A 307 6.93 5.87 24.20
C ILE A 307 6.36 4.63 24.89
N ASP A 308 5.11 4.29 24.57
CA ASP A 308 4.45 3.06 25.04
C ASP A 308 5.28 1.83 24.60
N SER A 309 5.58 0.92 25.53
CA SER A 309 6.32 -0.32 25.29
C SER A 309 5.70 -1.18 24.17
N ARG A 310 4.38 -1.10 23.96
CA ARG A 310 3.69 -1.76 22.85
C ARG A 310 4.12 -1.23 21.48
N VAL A 311 4.46 0.06 21.39
CA VAL A 311 4.97 0.68 20.15
C VAL A 311 6.35 0.13 19.83
N LEU A 312 7.23 -0.01 20.83
CA LEU A 312 8.55 -0.63 20.67
C LEU A 312 8.42 -2.09 20.23
N ILE A 313 7.53 -2.87 20.85
CA ILE A 313 7.25 -4.26 20.44
C ILE A 313 6.77 -4.30 18.98
N ALA A 314 5.86 -3.40 18.59
CA ALA A 314 5.37 -3.33 17.21
C ALA A 314 6.50 -3.03 16.22
N PHE A 315 7.43 -2.12 16.56
CA PHE A 315 8.58 -1.82 15.73
C PHE A 315 9.58 -2.98 15.62
N ILE A 316 9.85 -3.70 16.71
CA ILE A 316 10.64 -4.93 16.68
C ILE A 316 9.99 -5.94 15.71
N CYS A 317 8.68 -6.16 15.83
CA CYS A 317 7.96 -7.06 14.93
C CYS A 317 8.07 -6.61 13.46
N ILE A 318 7.84 -5.32 13.18
CA ILE A 318 7.95 -4.75 11.82
C ILE A 318 9.36 -4.94 11.28
N ALA A 319 10.40 -4.67 12.08
CA ALA A 319 11.79 -4.82 11.68
C ALA A 319 12.16 -6.29 11.41
N ILE A 320 11.66 -7.24 12.20
CA ILE A 320 11.85 -8.68 11.95
C ILE A 320 11.15 -9.11 10.65
N PHE A 321 9.89 -8.72 10.45
CA PHE A 321 9.18 -9.03 9.20
C PHE A 321 9.88 -8.43 7.98
N ALA A 322 10.37 -7.19 8.12
CA ALA A 322 11.12 -6.53 7.07
C ALA A 322 12.47 -7.21 6.82
N LEU A 323 13.19 -7.66 7.85
CA LEU A 323 14.43 -8.46 7.69
C LEU A 323 14.17 -9.74 6.91
N ILE A 324 13.12 -10.49 7.25
CA ILE A 324 12.72 -11.69 6.53
C ILE A 324 12.39 -11.36 5.07
N GLY A 325 11.54 -10.35 4.84
CA GLY A 325 11.18 -9.89 3.50
C GLY A 325 12.39 -9.44 2.68
N PHE A 326 13.34 -8.76 3.32
CA PHE A 326 14.56 -8.26 2.69
C PHE A 326 15.53 -9.38 2.33
N ILE A 327 15.66 -10.42 3.17
CA ILE A 327 16.42 -11.64 2.87
C ILE A 327 15.81 -12.38 1.66
N PHE A 328 14.48 -12.51 1.59
CA PHE A 328 13.83 -13.07 0.41
C PHE A 328 14.12 -12.25 -0.84
N CYS A 329 13.99 -10.91 -0.74
CA CYS A 329 14.33 -10.00 -1.83
C CYS A 329 15.78 -10.20 -2.29
N PHE A 330 16.72 -10.36 -1.36
CA PHE A 330 18.12 -10.60 -1.67
C PHE A 330 18.33 -11.94 -2.41
N ILE A 331 17.75 -13.04 -1.91
CA ILE A 331 17.85 -14.37 -2.53
C ILE A 331 17.29 -14.35 -3.96
N PHE A 332 16.13 -13.69 -4.18
CA PHE A 332 15.55 -13.58 -5.51
C PHE A 332 16.33 -12.62 -6.42
N ALA A 333 16.91 -11.55 -5.87
CA ALA A 333 17.78 -10.66 -6.62
C ALA A 333 19.06 -11.36 -7.08
N LEU A 334 19.65 -12.25 -6.26
CA LEU A 334 20.76 -13.13 -6.66
C LEU A 334 20.40 -14.09 -7.80
N LYS A 335 19.11 -14.42 -7.96
CA LYS A 335 18.58 -15.19 -9.10
C LYS A 335 18.26 -14.32 -10.33
N GLY A 336 18.70 -13.07 -10.36
CA GLY A 336 18.51 -12.14 -11.48
C GLY A 336 17.09 -11.58 -11.62
N LYS A 337 16.29 -11.56 -10.55
CA LYS A 337 14.94 -11.01 -10.57
C LYS A 337 14.95 -9.51 -10.20
N ILE A 338 14.85 -8.61 -11.20
CA ILE A 338 14.75 -7.14 -10.97
C ILE A 338 13.67 -6.80 -9.95
N GLY A 339 12.49 -7.43 -10.05
CA GLY A 339 11.37 -7.15 -9.16
C GLY A 339 11.73 -7.33 -7.69
N ALA A 340 12.58 -8.32 -7.36
CA ALA A 340 13.03 -8.55 -5.99
C ALA A 340 14.01 -7.47 -5.51
N ARG A 341 14.86 -6.96 -6.39
CA ARG A 341 15.72 -5.81 -6.09
C ARG A 341 14.91 -4.54 -5.83
N LEU A 342 13.95 -4.23 -6.69
CA LEU A 342 13.07 -3.08 -6.52
C LEU A 342 12.25 -3.21 -5.22
N ALA A 343 11.74 -4.41 -4.93
CA ALA A 343 11.05 -4.69 -3.68
C ALA A 343 11.96 -4.50 -2.46
N GLY A 344 13.21 -4.98 -2.51
CA GLY A 344 14.20 -4.74 -1.47
C GLY A 344 14.51 -3.24 -1.28
N ALA A 345 14.69 -2.50 -2.37
CA ALA A 345 14.93 -1.06 -2.34
C ALA A 345 13.77 -0.30 -1.68
N LEU A 346 12.54 -0.62 -2.09
CA LEU A 346 11.32 -0.06 -1.51
C LEU A 346 11.18 -0.41 -0.04
N LEU A 347 11.49 -1.65 0.35
CA LEU A 347 11.45 -2.10 1.73
C LEU A 347 12.46 -1.34 2.60
N MET A 348 13.63 -0.99 2.07
CA MET A 348 14.60 -0.16 2.82
C MET A 348 14.13 1.29 2.93
N ILE A 349 13.63 1.91 1.86
CA ILE A 349 13.03 3.26 1.94
C ILE A 349 11.85 3.28 2.94
N THR A 350 11.08 2.20 2.98
CA THR A 350 9.99 1.99 3.96
C THR A 350 10.53 1.98 5.38
N LEU A 351 11.62 1.27 5.63
CA LEU A 351 12.26 1.14 6.94
C LEU A 351 12.90 2.44 7.43
N MET A 352 13.14 3.42 6.54
CA MET A 352 13.65 4.75 6.89
C MET A 352 12.87 5.40 8.03
N PHE A 353 11.62 5.01 8.23
CA PHE A 353 10.71 5.65 9.16
C PHE A 353 10.30 4.75 10.34
N PHE A 354 10.75 3.51 10.33
CA PHE A 354 10.63 2.56 11.44
C PHE A 354 12.00 2.31 12.08
N THR A 355 13.02 3.08 11.70
CA THR A 355 14.36 3.01 12.26
C THR A 355 14.59 4.16 13.23
N TRP A 356 14.83 3.81 14.49
CA TRP A 356 14.80 4.72 15.64
C TRP A 356 15.99 5.66 15.76
N ILE A 357 17.03 5.48 14.95
CA ILE A 357 18.21 6.34 15.03
C ILE A 357 17.94 7.61 14.25
N TRP A 358 17.18 8.53 14.86
CA TRP A 358 17.08 10.01 14.72
C TRP A 358 17.35 10.65 13.36
N ILE A 359 18.46 10.27 12.71
CA ILE A 359 18.85 10.66 11.35
C ILE A 359 19.62 9.52 10.67
N ILE A 360 20.49 8.81 11.41
CA ILE A 360 21.43 7.82 10.88
C ILE A 360 20.71 6.59 10.29
N GLY A 361 19.75 6.01 11.01
CA GLY A 361 18.97 4.86 10.54
C GLY A 361 18.20 5.18 9.24
N PRO A 362 17.45 6.29 9.23
CA PRO A 362 16.84 6.82 8.03
C PRO A 362 17.81 7.02 6.86
N VAL A 363 18.95 7.67 7.10
CA VAL A 363 19.98 7.93 6.09
C VAL A 363 20.57 6.64 5.53
N PHE A 364 20.84 5.63 6.36
CA PHE A 364 21.32 4.34 5.88
C PHE A 364 20.25 3.60 5.09
N CYS A 365 19.00 3.59 5.55
CA CYS A 365 17.88 3.01 4.83
C CYS A 365 17.68 3.63 3.44
N LEU A 366 17.73 4.96 3.36
CA LEU A 366 17.64 5.70 2.11
C LEU A 366 18.84 5.40 1.20
N THR A 367 20.06 5.45 1.76
CA THR A 367 21.30 5.15 1.02
C THR A 367 21.25 3.74 0.43
N VAL A 368 20.84 2.74 1.22
CA VAL A 368 20.67 1.37 0.75
C VAL A 368 19.60 1.30 -0.34
N GLY A 369 18.44 1.94 -0.13
CA GLY A 369 17.39 2.03 -1.13
C GLY A 369 17.91 2.58 -2.47
N LEU A 370 18.64 3.70 -2.42
CA LEU A 370 19.24 4.35 -3.59
C LEU A 370 20.30 3.47 -4.26
N ILE A 371 21.16 2.79 -3.50
CA ILE A 371 22.14 1.83 -4.05
C ILE A 371 21.43 0.70 -4.79
N LEU A 372 20.36 0.16 -4.22
CA LEU A 372 19.57 -0.91 -4.83
C LEU A 372 18.82 -0.44 -6.08
N PHE A 373 18.28 0.78 -6.09
CA PHE A 373 17.65 1.38 -7.27
C PHE A 373 18.66 1.65 -8.40
N ASN A 374 19.83 2.19 -8.06
CA ASN A 374 20.86 2.61 -9.02
C ASN A 374 21.73 1.46 -9.55
N GLY A 375 21.58 0.24 -9.00
CA GLY A 375 22.26 -0.94 -9.49
C GLY A 375 21.98 -1.16 -10.98
N ARG A 376 22.95 -0.88 -11.85
CA ARG A 376 22.85 -1.25 -13.27
C ARG A 376 23.10 -2.75 -13.37
N GLU A 377 22.10 -3.51 -13.80
CA GLU A 377 22.31 -4.92 -14.10
C GLU A 377 23.08 -5.00 -15.41
N LYS A 378 24.17 -5.77 -15.42
CA LYS A 378 24.78 -6.12 -16.69
C LYS A 378 23.84 -7.12 -17.34
N ILE A 379 23.11 -6.65 -18.35
CA ILE A 379 22.47 -7.52 -19.31
C ILE A 379 23.63 -8.25 -19.98
N THR A 380 23.90 -9.48 -19.54
CA THR A 380 24.70 -10.37 -20.35
C THR A 380 23.81 -10.72 -21.51
N GLU A 381 24.16 -10.25 -22.71
CA GLU A 381 23.57 -10.74 -23.94
C GLU A 381 23.87 -12.25 -23.99
N ILE A 382 22.97 -13.04 -23.43
CA ILE A 382 22.78 -14.39 -23.94
C ILE A 382 22.19 -14.14 -25.31
N THR A 383 23.03 -14.35 -26.32
CA THR A 383 22.72 -14.14 -27.74
C THR A 383 21.32 -14.64 -28.02
N LEU A 384 20.48 -13.67 -28.32
CA LEU A 384 19.09 -13.80 -28.66
C LEU A 384 19.03 -14.43 -30.05
N VAL A 385 19.23 -15.74 -30.13
CA VAL A 385 18.78 -16.48 -31.31
C VAL A 385 17.26 -16.52 -31.16
N GLU A 386 16.60 -15.50 -31.71
CA GLU A 386 15.14 -15.42 -31.81
C GLU A 386 14.61 -16.82 -32.11
N ALA A 387 13.61 -17.30 -31.38
CA ALA A 387 13.01 -18.60 -31.72
C ALA A 387 12.49 -18.64 -33.17
N HIS A 388 12.27 -17.47 -33.79
CA HIS A 388 12.04 -17.29 -35.21
C HIS A 388 13.29 -17.61 -36.05
N ASN A 389 14.45 -17.00 -35.74
CA ASN A 389 15.75 -17.34 -36.33
C ASN A 389 16.20 -18.76 -36.03
N LEU A 390 15.89 -19.34 -34.87
CA LEU A 390 16.24 -20.73 -34.54
C LEU A 390 15.41 -21.73 -35.36
N ARG A 391 14.16 -21.38 -35.70
CA ARG A 391 13.33 -22.16 -36.65
C ARG A 391 13.83 -22.00 -38.08
N TRP A 392 14.22 -20.78 -38.47
CA TRP A 392 14.82 -20.46 -39.77
C TRP A 392 16.18 -21.14 -39.96
N LEU A 393 17.07 -21.05 -38.96
CA LEU A 393 18.37 -21.72 -38.91
C LEU A 393 18.22 -23.24 -38.89
N LYS A 394 17.26 -23.80 -38.14
CA LYS A 394 16.96 -25.25 -38.21
C LYS A 394 16.40 -25.66 -39.57
N LYS A 395 15.58 -24.83 -40.22
CA LYS A 395 15.11 -25.05 -41.60
C LYS A 395 16.25 -24.96 -42.60
N ALA A 396 17.10 -23.94 -42.51
CA ALA A 396 18.26 -23.72 -43.37
C ALA A 396 19.29 -24.84 -43.21
N ALA A 397 19.58 -25.27 -41.99
CA ALA A 397 20.46 -26.40 -41.72
C ALA A 397 19.91 -27.73 -42.25
N LYS A 398 18.59 -27.96 -42.16
CA LYS A 398 17.93 -29.11 -42.79
C LYS A 398 17.96 -29.03 -44.33
N ALA A 399 17.79 -27.83 -44.89
CA ALA A 399 17.87 -27.61 -46.34
C ALA A 399 19.29 -27.86 -46.86
N GLN A 400 20.34 -27.35 -46.19
CA GLN A 400 21.73 -27.63 -46.56
C GLN A 400 22.09 -29.12 -46.45
N LYS A 401 21.58 -29.85 -45.44
CA LYS A 401 21.78 -31.30 -45.35
C LYS A 401 21.11 -32.08 -46.49
N LYS A 402 20.02 -31.57 -47.07
CA LYS A 402 19.36 -32.17 -48.23
C LYS A 402 20.09 -31.90 -49.54
N VAL A 403 20.84 -30.79 -49.65
CA VAL A 403 21.62 -30.45 -50.86
C VAL A 403 22.96 -31.20 -50.90
N LYS A 404 23.50 -31.60 -49.74
CA LYS A 404 24.75 -32.38 -49.63
C LYS A 404 24.57 -33.89 -49.77
N LYS A 405 23.33 -34.39 -49.80
CA LYS A 405 22.98 -35.78 -50.14
C LYS A 405 22.49 -35.80 -51.57
#